data_AF-A0A3S2VY39-F1
#
_entry.id   AF-A0A3S2VY39-F1
#
_cell.length_a   1.000
_cell.length_b   1.000
_cell.length_c   1.000
_cell.angle_alpha   90.00
_cell.angle_beta   90.00
_cell.angle_gamma   90.00
#
_symmetry.space_group_name_H-M   'P 1'
#
loop_
_entity.id
_entity.type
_entity.pdbx_description
1 polymer ?
#
loop_
_entity_poly.entity_id
_entity_poly.type
_entity_poly.pdbx_seq_one_letter_code
_entity_poly.pdbx_strand_id
1 'polypeptide(L)'
;MTDRKLTLDPRAIALVVLCTALWGVNQVAAKVALAEIPPLLQAGVRSLGAALLLVAFAQARGLPMWRRDGTLRAGLLAGGLFAAEFACIFLGLQYTSASRMAVFIYLSPFVVALGMPFIAANERLDRWQAAGLVAAFGGVVWAFAGGFTAPTAGPQQWWGDALGMVAALLWGLTTLVLRGSGLATALPEKTLLYQLAVSGLALTAASFAVGEPWPLQLTGASLWPLAFQTVVVSFASYLTWFWLLRHYPATRLSAFTLLTPVFGLLAGVALLGEPVTLRLVVALAAVSLGIALVNKVGRR
;
A
#
# COMPACT_ATOMS: atom_id res chain seq x y z
N MET A 1 -3.35 3.21 27.63
CA MET A 1 -2.36 2.46 26.83
C MET A 1 -3.10 1.28 26.22
N THR A 2 -3.26 1.22 24.90
CA THR A 2 -3.89 0.05 24.26
C THR A 2 -2.88 -1.09 24.31
N ASP A 3 -3.21 -2.21 24.94
CA ASP A 3 -2.35 -3.40 24.94
C ASP A 3 -2.16 -3.89 23.51
N ARG A 4 -1.04 -3.47 22.91
CA ARG A 4 -0.64 -3.89 21.57
C ARG A 4 -0.08 -5.30 21.67
N LYS A 5 -0.54 -6.17 20.77
CA LYS A 5 -0.02 -7.54 20.72
C LYS A 5 1.42 -7.51 20.22
N LEU A 6 2.26 -8.39 20.77
CA LEU A 6 3.66 -8.56 20.38
C LEU A 6 3.83 -9.52 19.19
N THR A 7 2.79 -10.27 18.86
CA THR A 7 2.76 -11.29 17.82
C THR A 7 1.47 -11.17 17.01
N LEU A 8 1.50 -11.68 15.77
CA LEU A 8 0.31 -11.81 14.94
C LEU A 8 -0.42 -13.10 15.31
N ASP A 9 -1.70 -12.99 15.60
CA ASP A 9 -2.57 -14.16 15.75
C ASP A 9 -3.09 -14.62 14.37
N PRO A 10 -3.68 -15.83 14.26
CA PRO A 10 -4.16 -16.36 12.98
C PRO A 10 -5.18 -15.46 12.29
N ARG A 11 -6.00 -14.71 13.05
CA ARG A 11 -6.99 -13.78 12.48
C ARG A 11 -6.28 -12.61 11.81
N ALA A 12 -5.27 -12.03 12.47
CA ALA A 12 -4.45 -10.97 11.90
C ALA A 12 -3.73 -11.42 10.63
N ILE A 13 -3.17 -12.64 10.64
CA ILE A 13 -2.52 -13.24 9.47
C ILE A 13 -3.51 -13.41 8.32
N ALA A 14 -4.69 -13.97 8.57
CA ALA A 14 -5.72 -14.14 7.54
C ALA A 14 -6.17 -12.78 6.95
N LEU A 15 -6.38 -11.78 7.80
CA LEU A 15 -6.80 -10.44 7.37
C LEU A 15 -5.71 -9.73 6.55
N VAL A 16 -4.44 -9.79 6.97
CA VAL A 16 -3.36 -9.14 6.22
C VAL A 16 -3.09 -9.85 4.89
N VAL A 17 -3.15 -11.19 4.86
CA VAL A 17 -3.03 -11.95 3.61
C VAL A 17 -4.17 -11.58 2.65
N LEU A 18 -5.42 -11.52 3.14
CA LEU A 18 -6.55 -11.06 2.35
C LEU A 18 -6.35 -9.64 1.80
N CYS A 19 -5.87 -8.70 2.63
CA CYS A 19 -5.55 -7.34 2.17
C CYS A 19 -4.53 -7.38 1.03
N THR A 20 -3.43 -8.10 1.20
CA THR A 20 -2.37 -8.17 0.18
C THR A 20 -2.83 -8.87 -1.11
N ALA A 21 -3.73 -9.85 -1.01
CA ALA A 21 -4.35 -10.47 -2.19
C ALA A 21 -5.25 -9.49 -2.93
N LEU A 22 -6.10 -8.75 -2.21
CA LEU A 22 -6.95 -7.70 -2.78
C LEU A 22 -6.12 -6.59 -3.43
N TRP A 23 -5.01 -6.19 -2.82
CA TRP A 23 -4.09 -5.19 -3.37
C TRP A 23 -3.33 -5.71 -4.59
N GLY A 24 -3.06 -7.01 -4.67
CA GLY A 24 -2.46 -7.64 -5.85
C GLY A 24 -3.42 -7.61 -7.03
N VAL A 25 -4.66 -8.05 -6.81
CA VAL A 25 -5.76 -7.94 -7.80
C VAL A 25 -6.01 -6.49 -8.20
N ASN A 26 -5.86 -5.55 -7.25
CA ASN A 26 -5.99 -4.13 -7.52
C ASN A 26 -5.00 -3.61 -8.57
N GLN A 27 -3.81 -4.20 -8.71
CA GLN A 27 -2.87 -3.78 -9.76
C GLN A 27 -3.44 -4.06 -11.16
N VAL A 28 -4.11 -5.20 -11.33
CA VAL A 28 -4.80 -5.57 -12.58
C VAL A 28 -6.00 -4.64 -12.80
N ALA A 29 -6.84 -4.46 -11.77
CA ALA A 29 -8.01 -3.58 -11.85
C ALA A 29 -7.63 -2.12 -12.17
N ALA A 30 -6.56 -1.61 -11.56
CA ALA A 30 -6.06 -0.27 -11.81
C ALA A 30 -5.61 -0.12 -13.27
N LYS A 31 -4.91 -1.10 -13.83
CA LYS A 31 -4.49 -1.10 -15.24
C LYS A 31 -5.68 -1.08 -16.20
N VAL A 32 -6.76 -1.81 -15.89
CA VAL A 32 -7.98 -1.80 -16.72
C VAL A 32 -8.65 -0.42 -16.67
N ALA A 33 -8.77 0.20 -15.50
CA ALA A 33 -9.38 1.53 -15.36
C ALA A 33 -8.55 2.65 -16.03
N LEU A 34 -7.22 2.52 -16.06
CA LEU A 34 -6.31 3.49 -16.71
C LEU A 34 -6.51 3.60 -18.23
N ALA A 35 -7.26 2.67 -18.84
CA ALA A 35 -7.61 2.76 -20.26
C ALA A 35 -8.55 3.93 -20.58
N GLU A 36 -9.37 4.37 -19.61
CA GLU A 36 -10.34 5.45 -19.81
C GLU A 36 -10.20 6.58 -18.79
N ILE A 37 -9.61 6.32 -17.62
CA ILE A 37 -9.49 7.28 -16.53
C ILE A 37 -8.02 7.68 -16.39
N PRO A 38 -7.70 8.98 -16.51
CA PRO A 38 -6.35 9.46 -16.25
C PRO A 38 -5.86 9.11 -14.83
N PRO A 39 -4.55 8.89 -14.64
CA PRO A 39 -4.00 8.31 -13.41
C PRO A 39 -4.26 9.14 -12.15
N LEU A 40 -4.04 10.47 -12.18
CA LEU A 40 -4.26 11.31 -10.99
C LEU A 40 -5.76 11.40 -10.68
N LEU A 41 -6.59 11.51 -11.72
CA LEU A 41 -8.05 11.49 -11.56
C LEU A 41 -8.53 10.18 -10.92
N GLN A 42 -8.07 9.03 -11.43
CA GLN A 42 -8.42 7.72 -10.90
C GLN A 42 -8.05 7.60 -9.42
N ALA A 43 -6.85 8.06 -9.05
CA ALA A 43 -6.37 8.06 -7.67
C ALA A 43 -7.19 8.99 -6.76
N GLY A 44 -7.55 10.17 -7.25
CA GLY A 44 -8.37 11.14 -6.54
C GLY A 44 -9.79 10.64 -6.33
N VAL A 45 -10.46 10.19 -7.40
CA VAL A 45 -11.86 9.70 -7.37
C VAL A 45 -12.01 8.49 -6.45
N ARG A 46 -11.11 7.49 -6.55
CA ARG A 46 -11.18 6.33 -5.63
C ARG A 46 -11.03 6.74 -4.16
N SER A 47 -10.19 7.74 -3.89
CA SER A 47 -9.91 8.20 -2.53
C SER A 47 -11.08 9.02 -1.97
N LEU A 48 -11.63 9.93 -2.78
CA LEU A 48 -12.83 10.70 -2.43
C LEU A 48 -14.04 9.77 -2.24
N GLY A 49 -14.27 8.84 -3.15
CA GLY A 49 -15.34 7.85 -3.03
C GLY A 49 -15.22 7.02 -1.76
N ALA A 50 -14.01 6.54 -1.45
CA ALA A 50 -13.76 5.80 -0.21
C ALA A 50 -13.91 6.67 1.05
N ALA A 51 -13.52 7.95 0.99
CA ALA A 51 -13.73 8.90 2.09
C ALA A 51 -15.23 9.11 2.37
N LEU A 52 -16.06 9.25 1.33
CA LEU A 52 -17.51 9.37 1.46
C LEU A 52 -18.13 8.11 2.08
N LEU A 53 -17.74 6.92 1.60
CA LEU A 53 -18.18 5.65 2.20
C LEU A 53 -17.79 5.53 3.66
N LEU A 54 -16.58 5.97 4.00
CA LEU A 54 -16.08 5.94 5.37
C LEU A 54 -16.82 6.91 6.29
N VAL A 55 -17.16 8.10 5.79
CA VAL A 55 -18.00 9.06 6.51
C VAL A 55 -19.39 8.47 6.75
N ALA A 56 -20.02 7.88 5.73
CA ALA A 56 -21.33 7.24 5.85
C ALA A 56 -21.28 6.07 6.87
N PHE A 57 -20.25 5.23 6.79
CA PHE A 57 -20.02 4.14 7.75
C PHE A 57 -19.85 4.66 9.18
N ALA A 58 -19.02 5.69 9.37
CA ALA A 58 -18.75 6.25 10.68
C ALA A 58 -20.00 6.92 11.30
N GLN A 59 -20.80 7.60 10.48
CA GLN A 59 -22.09 8.18 10.89
C GLN A 59 -23.08 7.08 11.28
N ALA A 60 -23.23 6.03 10.46
CA ALA A 60 -24.12 4.91 10.76
C ALA A 60 -23.72 4.16 12.05
N ARG A 61 -22.44 4.17 12.42
CA ARG A 61 -21.91 3.58 13.65
C ARG A 61 -21.85 4.55 14.84
N GLY A 62 -22.23 5.82 14.67
CA GLY A 62 -22.16 6.83 15.72
C GLY A 62 -20.74 7.13 16.23
N LEU A 63 -19.72 6.96 15.37
CA LEU A 63 -18.33 7.13 15.78
C LEU A 63 -18.01 8.62 16.01
N PRO A 64 -17.31 8.98 17.10
CA PRO A 64 -17.04 10.38 17.48
C PRO A 64 -15.88 10.98 16.69
N MET A 65 -15.97 10.95 15.36
CA MET A 65 -14.84 11.24 14.50
C MET A 65 -14.38 12.70 14.52
N TRP A 66 -15.30 13.65 14.71
CA TRP A 66 -15.02 15.09 14.62
C TRP A 66 -14.58 15.72 15.96
N ARG A 67 -14.35 14.90 16.99
CA ARG A 67 -13.81 15.40 18.25
C ARG A 67 -12.38 15.91 18.05
N ARG A 68 -12.06 17.05 18.67
CA ARG A 68 -10.69 17.56 18.76
C ARG A 68 -9.93 16.73 19.79
N ASP A 69 -9.13 15.78 19.31
CA ASP A 69 -8.33 14.83 20.09
C ASP A 69 -6.81 15.00 19.86
N GLY A 70 -6.41 16.12 19.26
CA GLY A 70 -5.01 16.42 18.94
C GLY A 70 -4.46 15.69 17.70
N THR A 71 -5.27 14.87 17.02
CA THR A 71 -4.80 14.07 15.86
C THR A 71 -4.63 14.87 14.57
N LEU A 72 -5.17 16.08 14.47
CA LEU A 72 -5.27 16.83 13.21
C LEU A 72 -3.91 17.06 12.53
N ARG A 73 -2.90 17.56 13.25
CA ARG A 73 -1.58 17.87 12.65
C ARG A 73 -0.91 16.61 12.11
N ALA A 74 -0.92 15.53 12.90
CA ALA A 74 -0.37 14.24 12.49
C ALA A 74 -1.20 13.60 11.36
N GLY A 75 -2.52 13.77 11.39
CA GLY A 75 -3.45 13.30 10.37
C GLY A 75 -3.20 13.97 9.02
N LEU A 76 -3.06 15.30 9.00
CA LEU A 76 -2.72 16.06 7.80
C LEU A 76 -1.34 15.68 7.26
N LEU A 77 -0.35 15.47 8.13
CA LEU A 77 0.95 14.98 7.72
C LEU A 77 0.85 13.59 7.08
N ALA A 78 0.19 12.63 7.74
CA ALA A 78 -0.01 11.29 7.21
C ALA A 78 -0.78 11.32 5.87
N GLY A 79 -1.81 12.15 5.75
CA GLY A 79 -2.54 12.31 4.50
C GLY A 79 -1.74 12.98 3.40
N GLY A 80 -0.87 13.94 3.72
CA GLY A 80 0.05 14.55 2.76
C GLY A 80 1.11 13.57 2.27
N LEU A 81 1.67 12.75 3.15
CA LEU A 81 2.62 11.69 2.79
C LEU A 81 1.96 10.65 1.88
N PHE A 82 0.75 10.20 2.21
CA PHE A 82 -0.03 9.27 1.39
C PHE A 82 -0.39 9.86 0.02
N ALA A 83 -0.79 11.13 -0.04
CA ALA A 83 -1.07 11.81 -1.31
C ALA A 83 0.19 11.91 -2.19
N ALA A 84 1.32 12.31 -1.58
CA ALA A 84 2.59 12.44 -2.27
C ALA A 84 3.12 11.08 -2.76
N GLU A 85 2.90 10.00 -2.01
CA GLU A 85 3.25 8.64 -2.42
C GLU A 85 2.54 8.28 -3.73
N PHE A 86 1.22 8.39 -3.77
CA PHE A 86 0.46 8.08 -5.00
C PHE A 86 0.86 8.99 -6.15
N ALA A 87 1.08 10.29 -5.91
CA ALA A 87 1.60 11.19 -6.94
C ALA A 87 2.94 10.68 -7.51
N CYS A 88 3.88 10.26 -6.65
CA CYS A 88 5.16 9.70 -7.10
C CYS A 88 4.98 8.41 -7.91
N ILE A 89 4.08 7.51 -7.49
CA ILE A 89 3.79 6.27 -8.22
C ILE A 89 3.25 6.59 -9.62
N PHE A 90 2.22 7.42 -9.72
CA PHE A 90 1.57 7.71 -11.00
C PHE A 90 2.44 8.52 -11.94
N LEU A 91 3.16 9.53 -11.45
CA LEU A 91 4.14 10.26 -12.26
C LEU A 91 5.30 9.36 -12.66
N GLY A 92 5.80 8.53 -11.76
CA GLY A 92 6.92 7.63 -12.02
C GLY A 92 6.60 6.57 -13.07
N LEU A 93 5.37 6.06 -13.12
CA LEU A 93 4.90 5.12 -14.14
C LEU A 93 4.93 5.69 -15.57
N GLN A 94 5.06 7.01 -15.74
CA GLN A 94 5.28 7.62 -17.06
C GLN A 94 6.73 7.45 -17.54
N TYR A 95 7.66 7.24 -16.61
CA TYR A 95 9.09 7.15 -16.87
C TYR A 95 9.64 5.75 -16.64
N THR A 96 8.97 4.87 -15.89
CA THR A 96 9.43 3.49 -15.64
C THR A 96 8.33 2.47 -15.85
N SER A 97 8.72 1.20 -16.00
CA SER A 97 7.76 0.10 -16.14
C SER A 97 7.03 -0.19 -14.83
N ALA A 98 5.80 -0.70 -14.93
CA ALA A 98 5.01 -1.15 -13.78
C ALA A 98 5.75 -2.22 -12.94
N SER A 99 6.50 -3.11 -13.60
CA SER A 99 7.30 -4.14 -12.93
C SER A 99 8.39 -3.55 -12.02
N ARG A 100 9.12 -2.54 -12.50
CA ARG A 100 10.16 -1.85 -11.72
C ARG A 100 9.52 -1.04 -10.60
N MET A 101 8.48 -0.28 -10.91
CA MET A 101 7.72 0.51 -9.94
C MET A 101 7.23 -0.37 -8.78
N ALA A 102 6.65 -1.54 -9.07
CA ALA A 102 6.21 -2.48 -8.05
C ALA A 102 7.36 -2.89 -7.10
N VAL A 103 8.52 -3.28 -7.65
CA VAL A 103 9.69 -3.64 -6.81
C VAL A 103 10.12 -2.48 -5.91
N PHE A 104 10.18 -1.25 -6.44
CA PHE A 104 10.62 -0.11 -5.65
C PHE A 104 9.65 0.27 -4.54
N ILE A 105 8.32 0.28 -4.79
CA ILE A 105 7.30 0.59 -3.77
C ILE A 105 7.40 -0.36 -2.56
N TYR A 106 7.70 -1.64 -2.82
CA TYR A 106 7.85 -2.65 -1.76
C TYR A 106 9.21 -2.63 -1.05
N LEU A 107 10.01 -1.57 -1.21
CA LEU A 107 11.07 -1.23 -0.26
C LEU A 107 10.52 -0.65 1.05
N SER A 108 9.25 -0.25 1.08
CA SER A 108 8.64 0.38 2.24
C SER A 108 8.68 -0.45 3.55
N PRO A 109 8.64 -1.80 3.55
CA PRO A 109 8.82 -2.57 4.78
C PRO A 109 10.21 -2.38 5.41
N PHE A 110 11.24 -2.08 4.62
CA PHE A 110 12.57 -1.75 5.16
C PHE A 110 12.57 -0.41 5.87
N VAL A 111 11.86 0.58 5.34
CA VAL A 111 11.69 1.89 5.98
C VAL A 111 11.01 1.72 7.34
N VAL A 112 9.96 0.90 7.41
CA VAL A 112 9.29 0.57 8.67
C VAL A 112 10.22 -0.19 9.62
N ALA A 113 10.92 -1.22 9.15
CA ALA A 113 11.83 -2.02 9.97
C ALA A 113 13.00 -1.21 10.55
N LEU A 114 13.52 -0.24 9.80
CA LEU A 114 14.58 0.67 10.23
C LEU A 114 14.06 1.79 11.13
N GLY A 115 12.86 2.31 10.86
CA GLY A 115 12.29 3.44 11.58
C GLY A 115 11.59 3.08 12.88
N MET A 116 10.92 1.92 12.95
CA MET A 116 10.14 1.51 14.12
C MET A 116 10.95 1.39 15.42
N PRO A 117 12.22 0.93 15.43
CA PRO A 117 13.02 0.90 16.66
C PRO A 117 13.17 2.26 17.36
N PHE A 118 13.08 3.38 16.63
CA PHE A 118 13.10 4.73 17.21
C PHE A 118 11.78 5.13 17.88
N ILE A 119 10.69 4.43 17.59
CA ILE A 119 9.34 4.67 18.11
C ILE A 119 8.99 3.65 19.19
N ALA A 120 9.29 2.38 18.94
CA ALA A 120 8.97 1.25 19.78
C ALA A 120 10.15 0.25 19.74
N ALA A 121 11.03 0.33 20.74
CA ALA A 121 12.27 -0.47 20.80
C ALA A 121 12.02 -2.00 20.74
N ASN A 122 10.83 -2.44 21.15
CA ASN A 122 10.41 -3.84 21.12
C ASN A 122 10.02 -4.34 19.71
N GLU A 123 9.94 -3.47 18.71
CA GLU A 123 9.64 -3.82 17.31
C GLU A 123 10.89 -3.95 16.43
N ARG A 124 12.08 -3.97 17.05
CA ARG A 124 13.35 -4.26 16.35
C ARG A 124 13.39 -5.70 15.87
N LEU A 125 13.81 -5.89 14.61
CA LEU A 125 14.07 -7.21 14.04
C LEU A 125 15.39 -7.77 14.56
N ASP A 126 15.38 -9.05 14.95
CA ASP A 126 16.61 -9.81 15.13
C ASP A 126 17.28 -10.12 13.77
N ARG A 127 18.51 -10.65 13.81
CA ARG A 127 19.28 -10.96 12.59
C ARG A 127 18.58 -11.95 11.65
N TRP A 128 17.81 -12.90 12.20
CA TRP A 128 17.10 -13.90 11.41
C TRP A 128 15.82 -13.31 10.80
N GLN A 129 15.10 -12.49 11.55
CA GLN A 129 13.96 -11.76 11.03
C GLN A 129 14.39 -10.77 9.93
N ALA A 130 15.52 -10.07 10.11
CA ALA A 130 16.10 -9.22 9.07
C ALA A 130 16.49 -10.03 7.82
N ALA A 131 17.12 -11.19 7.99
CA ALA A 131 17.43 -12.09 6.88
C ALA A 131 16.16 -12.58 6.17
N GLY A 132 15.08 -12.86 6.90
CA GLY A 132 13.77 -13.22 6.35
C GLY A 132 13.16 -12.10 5.51
N LEU A 133 13.26 -10.85 5.97
CA LEU A 133 12.79 -9.69 5.22
C LEU A 133 13.57 -9.51 3.91
N VAL A 134 14.90 -9.62 3.98
CA VAL A 134 15.77 -9.55 2.79
C VAL A 134 15.47 -10.69 1.82
N ALA A 135 15.29 -11.92 2.31
CA ALA A 135 14.95 -13.07 1.47
C ALA A 135 13.58 -12.91 0.79
N ALA A 136 12.57 -12.43 1.51
CA ALA A 136 11.26 -12.16 0.93
C ALA A 136 11.34 -11.07 -0.14
N PHE A 137 12.03 -9.96 0.12
CA PHE A 137 12.24 -8.92 -0.88
C PHE A 137 13.04 -9.41 -2.09
N GLY A 138 14.07 -10.24 -1.87
CA GLY A 138 14.80 -10.91 -2.94
C GLY A 138 13.89 -11.76 -3.83
N GLY A 139 12.90 -12.43 -3.24
CA GLY A 139 11.83 -13.12 -3.98
C GLY A 139 11.01 -12.19 -4.88
N VAL A 140 10.64 -10.99 -4.37
CA VAL A 140 9.95 -9.97 -5.17
C VAL A 140 10.83 -9.46 -6.31
N VAL A 141 12.10 -9.14 -6.05
CA VAL A 141 13.06 -8.74 -7.08
C VAL A 141 13.20 -9.83 -8.15
N TRP A 142 13.27 -11.10 -7.74
CA TRP A 142 13.35 -12.24 -8.64
C TRP A 142 12.11 -12.39 -9.53
N ALA A 143 10.91 -12.25 -8.96
CA ALA A 143 9.65 -12.28 -9.70
C ALA A 143 9.62 -11.24 -10.83
N PHE A 144 10.16 -10.05 -10.58
CA PHE A 144 10.12 -8.93 -11.51
C PHE A 144 11.47 -8.65 -12.20
N ALA A 145 12.44 -9.57 -12.10
CA ALA A 145 13.79 -9.40 -12.65
C ALA A 145 13.79 -9.12 -14.16
N GLY A 146 12.79 -9.62 -14.89
CA GLY A 146 12.61 -9.32 -16.32
C GLY A 146 12.55 -7.82 -16.62
N GLY A 147 11.91 -7.03 -15.75
CA GLY A 147 11.84 -5.56 -15.86
C GLY A 147 13.17 -4.84 -15.65
N PHE A 148 14.23 -5.55 -15.25
CA PHE A 148 15.58 -5.01 -15.05
C PHE A 148 16.57 -5.45 -16.13
N THR A 149 16.20 -6.42 -16.98
CA THR A 149 17.12 -6.97 -18.00
C THR A 149 17.28 -6.13 -19.25
N ALA A 150 16.35 -5.22 -19.54
CA ALA A 150 16.46 -4.25 -20.64
C ALA A 150 15.84 -2.91 -20.22
N PRO A 151 16.41 -1.76 -20.63
CA PRO A 151 15.73 -0.47 -20.50
C PRO A 151 14.44 -0.51 -21.30
N THR A 152 13.30 -0.36 -20.64
CA THR A 152 11.97 -0.45 -21.25
C THR A 152 11.32 0.92 -21.44
N ALA A 153 11.84 1.97 -20.80
CA ALA A 153 11.21 3.29 -20.75
C ALA A 153 12.14 4.45 -21.12
N GLY A 154 13.21 4.17 -21.88
CA GLY A 154 14.10 5.21 -22.43
C GLY A 154 15.07 5.85 -21.41
N PRO A 155 15.71 6.98 -21.75
CA PRO A 155 16.81 7.56 -20.98
C PRO A 155 16.39 8.16 -19.62
N GLN A 156 15.11 8.48 -19.43
CA GLN A 156 14.59 9.04 -18.17
C GLN A 156 14.12 7.96 -17.18
N GLN A 157 14.37 6.67 -17.46
CA GLN A 157 13.88 5.57 -16.62
C GLN A 157 14.31 5.64 -15.16
N TRP A 158 15.53 6.12 -14.90
CA TRP A 158 16.05 6.30 -13.55
C TRP A 158 15.19 7.27 -12.71
N TRP A 159 14.53 8.24 -13.35
CA TRP A 159 13.65 9.21 -12.68
C TRP A 159 12.39 8.52 -12.16
N GLY A 160 11.77 7.68 -12.99
CA GLY A 160 10.61 6.87 -12.57
C GLY A 160 10.96 5.89 -11.45
N ASP A 161 12.14 5.27 -11.52
CA ASP A 161 12.64 4.39 -10.46
C ASP A 161 12.88 5.14 -9.14
N ALA A 162 13.48 6.34 -9.21
CA ALA A 162 13.69 7.20 -8.05
C ALA A 162 12.36 7.61 -7.41
N LEU A 163 11.35 7.96 -8.22
CA LEU A 163 10.00 8.25 -7.72
C LEU A 163 9.36 7.04 -7.04
N GLY A 164 9.59 5.82 -7.53
CA GLY A 164 9.16 4.60 -6.86
C GLY A 164 9.83 4.38 -5.49
N MET A 165 11.12 4.69 -5.37
CA MET A 165 11.84 4.64 -4.09
C MET A 165 11.33 5.71 -3.12
N VAL A 166 11.05 6.91 -3.61
CA VAL A 166 10.43 7.99 -2.82
C VAL A 166 9.03 7.59 -2.35
N ALA A 167 8.21 6.97 -3.21
CA ALA A 167 6.92 6.43 -2.82
C ALA A 167 7.05 5.41 -1.67
N ALA A 168 8.01 4.48 -1.76
CA ALA A 168 8.28 3.52 -0.70
C ALA A 168 8.67 4.19 0.63
N LEU A 169 9.50 5.24 0.56
CA LEU A 169 9.85 6.07 1.71
C LEU A 169 8.62 6.74 2.31
N LEU A 170 7.76 7.34 1.48
CA LEU A 170 6.55 8.04 1.91
C LEU A 170 5.53 7.09 2.57
N TRP A 171 5.34 5.87 2.05
CA TRP A 171 4.49 4.86 2.70
C TRP A 171 5.05 4.43 4.06
N GLY A 172 6.37 4.18 4.11
CA GLY A 172 7.05 3.84 5.35
C GLY A 172 6.93 4.96 6.39
N LEU A 173 7.18 6.20 6.00
CA LEU A 173 7.00 7.38 6.84
C LEU A 173 5.55 7.56 7.29
N THR A 174 4.56 7.30 6.42
CA THR A 174 3.14 7.32 6.80
C THR A 174 2.87 6.33 7.94
N THR A 175 3.42 5.11 7.83
CA THR A 175 3.32 4.10 8.89
C THR A 175 4.01 4.55 10.17
N LEU A 176 5.20 5.16 10.08
CA LEU A 176 5.93 5.69 11.24
C LEU A 176 5.19 6.86 11.91
N VAL A 177 4.62 7.80 11.15
CA VAL A 177 3.79 8.89 11.67
C VAL A 177 2.56 8.33 12.38
N LEU A 178 1.91 7.32 11.81
CA LEU A 178 0.79 6.64 12.46
C LEU A 178 1.19 6.02 13.80
N ARG A 179 2.37 5.42 13.88
CA ARG A 179 2.83 4.70 15.07
C ARG A 179 3.47 5.59 16.12
N GLY A 180 4.09 6.70 15.73
CA GLY A 180 4.85 7.61 16.59
C GLY A 180 4.13 8.89 17.00
N SER A 181 2.90 9.11 16.55
CA SER A 181 2.10 10.30 16.90
C SER A 181 0.83 9.95 17.67
N GLY A 182 0.00 10.96 17.98
CA GLY A 182 -1.33 10.75 18.57
C GLY A 182 -2.28 9.86 17.73
N LEU A 183 -1.96 9.60 16.45
CA LEU A 183 -2.67 8.63 15.61
C LEU A 183 -2.54 7.18 16.11
N ALA A 184 -1.49 6.88 16.89
CA ALA A 184 -1.22 5.58 17.48
C ALA A 184 -2.40 4.99 18.27
N THR A 185 -3.22 5.87 18.84
CA THR A 185 -4.39 5.55 19.66
C THR A 185 -5.71 6.03 19.05
N ALA A 186 -5.66 6.70 17.90
CA ALA A 186 -6.83 7.23 17.21
C ALA A 186 -7.70 6.11 16.62
N LEU A 187 -8.97 6.42 16.33
CA LEU A 187 -9.84 5.53 15.57
C LEU A 187 -9.20 5.22 14.20
N PRO A 188 -9.14 3.94 13.78
CA PRO A 188 -8.64 3.57 12.45
C PRO A 188 -9.40 4.30 11.34
N GLU A 189 -10.71 4.46 11.50
CA GLU A 189 -11.58 5.20 10.60
C GLU A 189 -11.11 6.65 10.47
N LYS A 190 -10.80 7.32 11.59
CA LYS A 190 -10.36 8.72 11.57
C LYS A 190 -8.99 8.85 10.90
N THR A 191 -8.10 7.91 11.18
CA THR A 191 -6.76 7.85 10.60
C THR A 191 -6.80 7.61 9.09
N LEU A 192 -7.70 6.73 8.64
CA LEU A 192 -7.93 6.48 7.22
C LEU A 192 -8.59 7.69 6.55
N LEU A 193 -9.54 8.35 7.21
CA LEU A 193 -10.22 9.51 6.64
C LEU A 193 -9.26 10.65 6.33
N TYR A 194 -8.29 10.94 7.21
CA TYR A 194 -7.28 11.94 6.92
C TYR A 194 -6.52 11.63 5.63
N GLN A 195 -6.15 10.36 5.41
CA GLN A 195 -5.42 9.93 4.22
C GLN A 195 -6.28 10.02 2.96
N LEU A 196 -7.49 9.48 3.01
CA LEU A 196 -8.40 9.47 1.87
C LEU A 196 -8.87 10.87 1.48
N ALA A 197 -9.18 11.73 2.46
CA ALA A 197 -9.63 13.09 2.20
C ALA A 197 -8.51 13.97 1.63
N VAL A 198 -7.33 13.96 2.25
CA VAL A 198 -6.19 14.76 1.77
C VAL A 198 -5.73 14.25 0.40
N SER A 199 -5.59 12.94 0.22
CA SER A 199 -5.21 12.36 -1.07
C SER A 199 -6.26 12.58 -2.15
N GLY A 200 -7.54 12.42 -1.82
CA GLY A 200 -8.63 12.66 -2.75
C GLY A 200 -8.63 14.09 -3.27
N LEU A 201 -8.59 15.07 -2.35
CA LEU A 201 -8.57 16.48 -2.73
C LEU A 201 -7.29 16.86 -3.48
N ALA A 202 -6.12 16.47 -2.97
CA ALA A 202 -4.84 16.85 -3.57
C ALA A 202 -4.63 16.25 -4.96
N LEU A 203 -4.95 14.97 -5.16
CA LEU A 203 -4.74 14.31 -6.45
C LEU A 203 -5.79 14.71 -7.49
N THR A 204 -7.05 14.93 -7.09
CA THR A 204 -8.05 15.49 -8.01
C THR A 204 -7.68 16.93 -8.39
N ALA A 205 -7.19 17.75 -7.46
CA ALA A 205 -6.72 19.10 -7.77
C ALA A 205 -5.48 19.07 -8.69
N ALA A 206 -4.54 18.14 -8.46
CA ALA A 206 -3.37 17.97 -9.31
C ALA A 206 -3.75 17.50 -10.73
N SER A 207 -4.70 16.57 -10.85
CA SER A 207 -5.28 16.13 -12.13
C SER A 207 -5.84 17.31 -12.93
N PHE A 208 -6.62 18.17 -12.27
CA PHE A 208 -7.16 19.38 -12.88
C PHE A 208 -6.05 20.36 -13.27
N ALA A 209 -5.08 20.62 -12.40
CA ALA A 209 -3.99 21.56 -12.63
C ALA A 209 -3.06 21.15 -13.78
N VAL A 210 -2.84 19.85 -13.99
CA VAL A 210 -2.04 19.30 -15.10
C VAL A 210 -2.87 19.19 -16.39
N GLY A 211 -4.19 19.34 -16.31
CA GLY A 211 -5.09 19.28 -17.47
C GLY A 211 -5.30 17.86 -17.98
N GLU A 212 -5.37 16.87 -17.09
CA GLU A 212 -5.75 15.51 -17.50
C GLU A 212 -7.12 15.54 -18.20
N PRO A 213 -7.33 14.80 -19.30
CA PRO A 213 -8.59 14.79 -20.03
C PRO A 213 -9.65 14.01 -19.25
N TRP A 214 -10.51 14.71 -18.52
CA TRP A 214 -11.55 14.06 -17.71
C TRP A 214 -12.63 13.45 -18.61
N PRO A 215 -12.90 12.14 -18.50
CA PRO A 215 -13.86 11.48 -19.37
C PRO A 215 -15.29 11.98 -19.09
N LEU A 216 -16.04 12.27 -20.14
CA LEU A 216 -17.46 12.67 -20.04
C LEU A 216 -18.39 11.47 -19.84
N GLN A 217 -17.95 10.28 -20.23
CA GLN A 217 -18.67 9.02 -20.09
C GLN A 217 -17.69 7.92 -19.69
N LEU A 218 -18.06 7.11 -18.71
CA LEU A 218 -17.31 5.92 -18.32
C LEU A 218 -18.06 4.70 -18.85
N THR A 219 -17.34 3.76 -19.46
CA THR A 219 -17.96 2.49 -19.84
C THR A 219 -18.05 1.55 -18.63
N GLY A 220 -18.86 0.50 -18.74
CA GLY A 220 -18.90 -0.55 -17.71
C GLY A 220 -17.53 -1.21 -17.48
N ALA A 221 -16.63 -1.17 -18.47
CA ALA A 221 -15.30 -1.75 -18.38
C ALA A 221 -14.39 -1.01 -17.38
N SER A 222 -14.55 0.30 -17.20
CA SER A 222 -13.79 1.09 -16.21
C SER A 222 -14.55 1.31 -14.91
N LEU A 223 -15.89 1.32 -14.97
CA LEU A 223 -16.73 1.54 -13.80
C LEU A 223 -16.55 0.44 -12.75
N TRP A 224 -16.54 -0.84 -13.16
CA TRP A 224 -16.42 -1.95 -12.22
C TRP A 224 -15.04 -2.02 -11.54
N PRO A 225 -13.91 -1.90 -12.26
CA PRO A 225 -12.60 -1.80 -11.65
C PRO A 225 -12.44 -0.56 -10.73
N LEU A 226 -13.04 0.57 -11.08
CA LEU A 226 -13.05 1.77 -10.23
C LEU A 226 -13.87 1.55 -8.96
N ALA A 227 -15.04 0.91 -9.07
CA ALA A 227 -15.87 0.56 -7.92
C ALA A 227 -15.15 -0.42 -6.98
N PHE A 228 -14.49 -1.45 -7.52
CA PHE A 228 -13.64 -2.37 -6.76
C PHE A 228 -12.51 -1.62 -6.02
N GLN A 229 -11.79 -0.75 -6.74
CA GLN A 229 -10.74 0.10 -6.17
C GLN A 229 -11.24 0.99 -5.03
N THR A 230 -12.44 1.54 -5.18
CA THR A 230 -13.04 2.49 -4.23
C THR A 230 -13.57 1.77 -2.99
N VAL A 231 -14.46 0.79 -3.19
CA VAL A 231 -15.22 0.12 -2.12
C VAL A 231 -14.38 -0.93 -1.41
N VAL A 232 -13.73 -1.82 -2.18
CA VAL A 232 -13.06 -2.99 -1.62
C VAL A 232 -11.65 -2.62 -1.15
N VAL A 233 -10.90 -1.94 -1.99
CA VAL A 233 -9.48 -1.66 -1.72
C VAL A 233 -9.33 -0.42 -0.85
N SER A 234 -9.79 0.74 -1.32
CA SER A 234 -9.54 2.04 -0.67
C SER A 234 -10.35 2.24 0.61
N PHE A 235 -11.55 1.67 0.70
CA PHE A 235 -12.38 1.71 1.90
C PHE A 235 -12.15 0.49 2.80
N ALA A 236 -12.67 -0.69 2.42
CA ALA A 236 -12.73 -1.84 3.34
C ALA A 236 -11.35 -2.41 3.71
N SER A 237 -10.48 -2.62 2.72
CA SER A 237 -9.16 -3.21 2.94
C SER A 237 -8.22 -2.25 3.67
N TYR A 238 -8.16 -0.97 3.29
CA TYR A 238 -7.36 0.00 4.04
C TYR A 238 -7.88 0.23 5.45
N LEU A 239 -9.20 0.23 5.69
CA LEU A 239 -9.73 0.30 7.06
C LEU A 239 -9.26 -0.89 7.90
N THR A 240 -9.28 -2.09 7.31
CA THR A 240 -8.74 -3.31 7.94
C THR A 240 -7.24 -3.18 8.21
N TRP A 241 -6.46 -2.67 7.26
CA TRP A 241 -5.02 -2.43 7.41
C TRP A 241 -4.70 -1.45 8.55
N PHE A 242 -5.41 -0.32 8.62
CA PHE A 242 -5.18 0.65 9.70
C PHE A 242 -5.66 0.13 11.06
N TRP A 243 -6.71 -0.71 11.09
CA TRP A 243 -7.09 -1.43 12.29
C TRP A 243 -5.99 -2.41 12.72
N LEU A 244 -5.41 -3.18 11.79
CA LEU A 244 -4.28 -4.07 12.07
C LEU A 244 -3.07 -3.28 12.60
N LEU A 245 -2.69 -2.19 11.91
CA LEU A 245 -1.59 -1.32 12.32
C LEU A 245 -1.81 -0.67 13.68
N ARG A 246 -3.05 -0.50 14.16
CA ARG A 246 -3.30 0.00 15.51
C ARG A 246 -3.03 -1.06 16.58
N HIS A 247 -3.33 -2.33 16.31
CA HIS A 247 -3.37 -3.40 17.32
C HIS A 247 -2.15 -4.33 17.31
N TYR A 248 -1.43 -4.42 16.19
CA TYR A 248 -0.33 -5.36 16.00
C TYR A 248 1.00 -4.64 15.70
N PRO A 249 2.14 -5.36 15.70
CA PRO A 249 3.45 -4.78 15.38
C PRO A 249 3.51 -4.36 13.91
N ALA A 250 3.86 -3.11 13.66
CA ALA A 250 3.91 -2.54 12.32
C ALA A 250 5.00 -3.22 11.47
N THR A 251 6.17 -3.47 12.04
CA THR A 251 7.28 -4.11 11.33
C THR A 251 6.89 -5.49 10.78
N ARG A 252 6.14 -6.27 11.57
CA ARG A 252 5.69 -7.62 11.17
C ARG A 252 4.59 -7.57 10.11
N LEU A 253 3.62 -6.67 10.26
CA LEU A 253 2.56 -6.45 9.28
C LEU A 253 3.12 -5.97 7.94
N SER A 254 4.04 -5.01 7.96
CA SER A 254 4.66 -4.46 6.75
C SER A 254 5.38 -5.53 5.93
N ALA A 255 5.99 -6.54 6.55
CA ALA A 255 6.60 -7.65 5.81
C ALA A 255 5.60 -8.44 4.96
N PHE A 256 4.33 -8.56 5.39
CA PHE A 256 3.30 -9.24 4.58
C PHE A 256 3.00 -8.52 3.27
N THR A 257 3.21 -7.20 3.21
CA THR A 257 2.95 -6.43 1.99
C THR A 257 3.79 -6.91 0.79
N LEU A 258 4.91 -7.61 1.03
CA LEU A 258 5.71 -8.28 0.01
C LEU A 258 4.98 -9.43 -0.71
N LEU A 259 3.84 -9.91 -0.20
CA LEU A 259 2.96 -10.84 -0.91
C LEU A 259 2.15 -10.16 -2.02
N THR A 260 1.87 -8.87 -1.88
CA THR A 260 1.04 -8.13 -2.84
C THR A 260 1.52 -8.25 -4.30
N PRO A 261 2.81 -8.04 -4.63
CA PRO A 261 3.27 -8.17 -6.01
C PRO A 261 3.21 -9.62 -6.52
N VAL A 262 3.37 -10.61 -5.63
CA VAL A 262 3.18 -12.03 -5.98
C VAL A 262 1.71 -12.33 -6.28
N PHE A 263 0.78 -11.83 -5.46
CA PHE A 263 -0.65 -11.93 -5.75
C PHE A 263 -1.06 -11.19 -7.01
N GLY A 264 -0.40 -10.07 -7.33
CA GLY A 264 -0.58 -9.37 -8.61
C GLY A 264 -0.23 -10.27 -9.80
N LEU A 265 0.90 -10.97 -9.76
CA LEU A 265 1.29 -11.94 -10.78
C LEU A 265 0.32 -13.13 -10.85
N LEU A 266 -0.10 -13.67 -9.70
CA LEU A 266 -1.09 -14.75 -9.65
C LEU A 266 -2.44 -14.31 -10.24
N ALA A 267 -2.85 -13.07 -10.00
CA ALA A 267 -4.04 -12.50 -10.62
C ALA A 267 -3.88 -12.33 -12.14
N GLY A 268 -2.69 -11.94 -12.62
CA GLY A 268 -2.35 -11.93 -14.05
C GLY A 268 -2.49 -13.31 -14.69
N VAL A 269 -1.95 -14.35 -14.06
CA VAL A 269 -2.13 -15.74 -14.52
C VAL A 269 -3.60 -16.13 -14.57
N ALA A 270 -4.36 -15.88 -13.49
CA ALA A 270 -5.73 -16.35 -13.36
C ALA A 270 -6.74 -15.56 -14.22
N LEU A 271 -6.57 -14.25 -14.34
CA LEU A 271 -7.54 -13.35 -14.99
C LEU A 271 -7.15 -13.02 -16.44
N LEU A 272 -5.85 -12.99 -16.75
CA LEU A 272 -5.32 -12.62 -18.06
C LEU A 272 -4.74 -13.81 -18.83
N GLY A 273 -4.70 -15.00 -18.23
CA GLY A 273 -4.16 -16.21 -18.87
C GLY A 273 -2.65 -16.21 -19.05
N GLU A 274 -1.92 -15.40 -18.26
CA GLU A 274 -0.46 -15.37 -18.30
C GLU A 274 0.14 -16.73 -17.87
N PRO A 275 1.28 -17.16 -18.44
CA PRO A 275 1.86 -18.45 -18.09
C PRO A 275 2.42 -18.46 -16.67
N VAL A 276 2.23 -19.58 -15.96
CA VAL A 276 2.93 -19.83 -14.69
C VAL A 276 4.40 -20.07 -14.98
N THR A 277 5.25 -19.15 -14.53
CA THR A 277 6.70 -19.24 -14.72
C THR A 277 7.38 -19.84 -13.49
N LEU A 278 8.53 -20.50 -13.69
CA LEU A 278 9.38 -20.94 -12.58
C LEU A 278 9.80 -19.76 -11.68
N ARG A 279 9.95 -18.56 -12.25
CA ARG A 279 10.25 -17.34 -11.49
C ARG A 279 9.17 -17.02 -10.46
N LEU A 280 7.90 -17.13 -10.84
CA LEU A 280 6.76 -16.91 -9.94
C LEU A 280 6.73 -17.93 -8.80
N VAL A 281 7.00 -19.21 -9.09
CA VAL A 281 7.02 -20.27 -8.07
C VAL A 281 8.14 -20.03 -7.05
N VAL A 282 9.36 -19.73 -7.52
CA VAL A 282 10.50 -19.42 -6.64
C VAL A 282 10.25 -18.16 -5.82
N ALA A 283 9.67 -17.12 -6.42
CA ALA A 283 9.31 -15.89 -5.72
C ALA A 283 8.28 -16.15 -4.61
N LEU A 284 7.22 -16.90 -4.89
CA LEU A 284 6.21 -17.26 -3.90
C LEU A 284 6.85 -18.00 -2.72
N ALA A 285 7.68 -19.01 -2.98
CA ALA A 285 8.38 -19.75 -1.93
C ALA A 285 9.29 -18.85 -1.09
N ALA A 286 10.10 -18.00 -1.73
CA ALA A 286 11.01 -17.07 -1.04
C ALA A 286 10.26 -16.05 -0.17
N VAL A 287 9.18 -15.45 -0.69
CA VAL A 287 8.33 -14.50 0.04
C VAL A 287 7.64 -15.18 1.22
N SER A 288 7.02 -16.35 1.03
CA SER A 288 6.34 -17.08 2.10
C SER A 288 7.30 -17.51 3.21
N LEU A 289 8.46 -18.08 2.87
CA LEU A 289 9.47 -18.50 3.85
C LEU A 289 10.08 -17.30 4.57
N GLY A 290 10.38 -16.21 3.86
CA GLY A 290 10.90 -14.99 4.45
C GLY A 290 9.93 -14.35 5.44
N ILE A 291 8.64 -14.26 5.09
CA ILE A 291 7.59 -13.76 6.00
C ILE A 291 7.44 -14.67 7.22
N ALA A 292 7.47 -16.00 7.04
CA ALA A 292 7.43 -16.95 8.15
C ALA A 292 8.62 -16.73 9.11
N LEU A 293 9.81 -16.46 8.56
CA LEU A 293 11.00 -16.17 9.36
C LEU A 293 10.92 -14.82 10.10
N VAL A 294 10.41 -13.76 9.46
CA VAL A 294 10.15 -12.46 10.11
C VAL A 294 9.18 -12.60 11.29
N ASN A 295 8.18 -13.47 11.15
CA ASN A 295 7.11 -13.62 12.14
C ASN A 295 7.39 -14.66 13.23
N LYS A 296 8.48 -15.44 13.10
CA LYS A 296 8.92 -16.37 14.13
C LYS A 296 9.15 -15.60 15.43
N VAL A 297 8.66 -16.15 16.55
CA VAL A 297 8.93 -15.59 17.87
C VAL A 297 10.44 -15.67 18.09
N GLY A 298 11.10 -14.52 18.07
CA GLY A 298 12.55 -14.42 18.26
C GLY A 298 12.92 -15.08 19.60
N ARG A 299 13.92 -15.96 19.56
CA ARG A 299 14.61 -16.40 20.78
C ARG A 299 15.41 -15.19 21.26
N ARG A 300 14.85 -14.44 22.21
CA ARG A 300 15.59 -13.42 22.94
C ARG A 300 16.65 -14.10 23.80
#